data_AF-F8JAB2-F1
#
_entry.id   AF-F8JAB2-F1
#
_cell.length_a   1.000
_cell.length_b   1.000
_cell.length_c   1.000
_cell.angle_alpha   90.00
_cell.angle_beta   90.00
_cell.angle_gamma   90.00
#
_symmetry.space_group_name_H-M   'P 1'
#
loop_
_entity.id
_entity.type
_entity.pdbx_description
1 polymer ?
#
loop_
_entity_poly.entity_id
_entity_poly.type
_entity_poly.pdbx_seq_one_letter_code
_entity_poly.pdbx_strand_id
1 'polypeptide(L)'
;MAAEMAKPSLDLAAEIVGLESLTIDALRSEWRRLYQTSPPKRLSRDILLRGITYRLQELAHGGLAKGTLRKLQSSTSEDLLSRSRRRPVRQGGTA
;
A
#
# COMPACT_ATOMS: atom_id res chain seq x y z
N MET A 1 -5.84 -37.02 6.99
CA MET A 1 -6.73 -36.29 6.05
C MET A 1 -6.77 -34.84 6.51
N ALA A 2 -5.81 -33.95 6.19
CA ALA A 2 -5.31 -33.53 4.88
C ALA A 2 -6.39 -32.88 3.99
N ALA A 3 -6.91 -31.73 4.44
CA ALA A 3 -7.31 -30.60 3.60
C ALA A 3 -7.70 -29.44 4.54
N GLU A 4 -6.68 -28.85 5.15
CA GLU A 4 -6.71 -27.51 5.69
C GLU A 4 -7.06 -26.58 4.51
N MET A 5 -8.36 -26.37 4.30
CA MET A 5 -8.90 -25.58 3.19
C MET A 5 -8.35 -24.17 3.31
N ALA A 6 -7.49 -23.81 2.37
CA ALA A 6 -6.81 -22.54 2.30
C ALA A 6 -7.80 -21.37 2.54
N LYS A 7 -7.44 -20.56 3.53
CA LYS A 7 -8.04 -19.28 3.93
C LYS A 7 -8.59 -18.52 2.73
N PRO A 8 -9.72 -17.83 2.86
CA PRO A 8 -10.46 -17.29 1.73
C PRO A 8 -9.63 -16.25 1.00
N SER A 9 -8.96 -16.66 -0.08
CA SER A 9 -8.61 -15.80 -1.20
C SER A 9 -9.89 -15.44 -1.98
N LEU A 10 -10.98 -15.13 -1.26
CA LEU A 10 -12.19 -14.54 -1.83
C LEU A 10 -11.73 -13.27 -2.53
N ASP A 11 -11.97 -13.24 -3.82
CA ASP A 11 -11.45 -12.31 -4.81
C ASP A 11 -11.12 -10.93 -4.24
N LEU A 12 -9.83 -10.70 -3.95
CA LEU A 12 -9.33 -9.42 -3.43
C LEU A 12 -9.75 -8.26 -4.34
N ALA A 13 -9.88 -8.50 -5.65
CA ALA A 13 -10.41 -7.51 -6.57
C ALA A 13 -11.89 -7.21 -6.28
N ALA A 14 -12.73 -8.21 -6.06
CA ALA A 14 -14.14 -8.02 -5.68
C ALA A 14 -14.30 -7.30 -4.34
N GLU A 15 -13.45 -7.61 -3.33
CA GLU A 15 -13.48 -6.86 -2.06
C GLU A 15 -13.10 -5.38 -2.27
N ILE A 16 -12.06 -5.09 -3.06
CA ILE A 16 -11.64 -3.72 -3.36
C ILE A 16 -12.74 -2.96 -4.10
N VAL A 17 -13.37 -3.57 -5.10
CA VAL A 17 -14.52 -2.98 -5.82
C VAL A 17 -15.69 -2.72 -4.85
N GLY A 18 -15.94 -3.64 -3.91
CA GLY A 18 -16.91 -3.46 -2.85
C GLY A 18 -16.63 -2.21 -2.00
N LEU A 19 -15.36 -1.99 -1.63
CA LEU A 19 -14.95 -0.82 -0.85
C LEU A 19 -15.16 0.51 -1.58
N GLU A 20 -14.97 0.54 -2.90
CA GLU A 20 -15.17 1.76 -3.69
C GLU A 20 -16.62 2.27 -3.61
N SER A 21 -17.58 1.36 -3.47
CA SER A 21 -19.01 1.67 -3.34
C SER A 21 -19.42 2.17 -1.94
N LEU A 22 -18.59 1.98 -0.91
CA LEU A 22 -18.92 2.29 0.48
C LEU A 22 -18.91 3.80 0.79
N THR A 23 -19.80 4.25 1.68
CA THR A 23 -19.76 5.62 2.20
C THR A 23 -18.56 5.85 3.10
N ILE A 24 -18.22 7.12 3.37
CA ILE A 24 -17.09 7.45 4.25
C ILE A 24 -17.27 6.91 5.68
N ASP A 25 -18.49 6.85 6.19
CA ASP A 25 -18.78 6.29 7.53
C ASP A 25 -18.67 4.77 7.57
N ALA A 26 -19.04 4.10 6.47
CA ALA A 26 -18.79 2.67 6.32
C ALA A 26 -17.28 2.38 6.24
N LEU A 27 -16.51 3.17 5.49
CA LEU A 27 -15.05 3.06 5.45
C LEU A 27 -14.41 3.29 6.83
N ARG A 28 -14.91 4.25 7.62
CA ARG A 28 -14.44 4.45 9.00
C ARG A 28 -14.73 3.28 9.93
N SER A 29 -15.80 2.54 9.65
CA SER A 29 -16.18 1.34 10.42
C SER A 29 -15.30 0.16 10.02
N GLU A 30 -15.05 -0.04 8.72
CA GLU A 30 -14.09 -1.04 8.24
C GLU A 30 -12.66 -0.76 8.71
N TRP A 31 -12.25 0.51 8.73
CA TRP A 31 -10.95 0.89 9.30
C TRP A 31 -10.84 0.45 10.77
N ARG A 32 -11.86 0.72 11.60
CA ARG A 32 -11.89 0.29 13.00
C ARG A 32 -11.87 -1.24 13.12
N ARG A 33 -12.56 -1.96 12.24
CA ARG A 33 -12.57 -3.42 12.21
C ARG A 33 -11.18 -4.00 11.92
N LEU A 34 -10.49 -3.45 10.92
CA LEU A 34 -9.19 -3.97 10.45
C LEU A 34 -7.99 -3.52 11.29
N TYR A 35 -7.99 -2.26 11.72
CA TYR A 35 -6.87 -1.65 12.45
C TYR A 35 -7.09 -1.59 13.97
N GLN A 36 -8.28 -1.98 14.46
CA GLN A 36 -8.67 -1.91 15.87
C GLN A 36 -8.49 -0.50 16.49
N THR A 37 -8.38 0.52 15.64
CA THR A 37 -8.03 1.89 16.01
C THR A 37 -8.98 2.84 15.29
N SER A 38 -9.32 3.95 15.93
CA SER A 38 -10.17 4.96 15.29
C SER A 38 -9.40 5.69 14.18
N PRO A 39 -9.97 5.85 12.98
CA PRO A 39 -9.34 6.61 11.91
C PRO A 39 -9.18 8.09 12.30
N PRO A 40 -8.08 8.76 11.92
CA PRO A 40 -7.92 10.19 12.11
C PRO A 40 -9.07 10.96 11.45
N LYS A 41 -9.69 11.89 12.19
CA LYS A 41 -10.91 12.61 11.76
C LYS A 41 -10.76 13.39 10.45
N ARG A 42 -9.52 13.76 10.09
CA ARG A 42 -9.18 14.58 8.91
C ARG A 42 -8.82 13.76 7.67
N LEU A 43 -8.87 12.43 7.71
CA LEU A 43 -8.59 11.61 6.54
C LEU A 43 -9.72 11.72 5.51
N SER A 44 -9.34 11.94 4.25
CA SER A 44 -10.25 11.88 3.12
C SER A 44 -10.69 10.45 2.82
N ARG A 45 -11.79 10.31 2.08
CA ARG A 45 -12.30 9.02 1.59
C ARG A 45 -11.22 8.22 0.87
N ASP A 46 -10.46 8.87 -0.02
CA ASP A 46 -9.41 8.22 -0.82
C ASP A 46 -8.32 7.61 0.06
N ILE A 47 -7.88 8.32 1.11
CA ILE A 47 -6.84 7.79 2.02
C ILE A 47 -7.38 6.65 2.88
N LEU A 48 -8.63 6.73 3.34
CA LEU A 48 -9.27 5.61 4.05
C LEU A 48 -9.35 4.37 3.17
N LEU A 49 -9.83 4.55 1.93
CA LEU A 49 -9.94 3.49 0.94
C LEU A 49 -8.58 2.83 0.67
N ARG A 50 -7.53 3.63 0.42
CA ARG A 50 -6.16 3.13 0.20
C ARG A 50 -5.62 2.37 1.40
N GLY A 51 -5.81 2.87 2.62
CA GLY A 51 -5.33 2.19 3.81
C GLY A 51 -6.05 0.85 4.05
N ILE A 52 -7.38 0.82 3.91
CA ILE A 52 -8.16 -0.43 4.01
C ILE A 52 -7.74 -1.43 2.93
N THR A 53 -7.62 -0.97 1.68
CA THR A 53 -7.16 -1.80 0.55
C THR A 53 -5.77 -2.38 0.81
N TYR A 54 -4.84 -1.54 1.29
CA TYR A 54 -3.50 -1.98 1.65
C TYR A 54 -3.54 -3.05 2.75
N ARG A 55 -4.40 -2.89 3.76
CA ARG A 55 -4.53 -3.88 4.83
C ARG A 55 -5.06 -5.22 4.33
N LEU A 56 -6.04 -5.21 3.43
CA LEU A 56 -6.55 -6.43 2.80
C LEU A 56 -5.47 -7.12 1.96
N GLN A 57 -4.67 -6.34 1.21
CA GLN A 57 -3.52 -6.87 0.48
C GLN A 57 -2.48 -7.49 1.42
N GLU A 58 -2.17 -6.87 2.56
CA GLU A 58 -1.27 -7.46 3.55
C GLU A 58 -1.80 -8.77 4.11
N LEU A 59 -3.10 -8.87 4.40
CA LEU A 59 -3.72 -10.08 4.91
C LEU A 59 -3.71 -11.21 3.86
N ALA A 60 -3.99 -10.88 2.60
CA ALA A 60 -4.00 -11.85 1.50
C ALA A 60 -2.59 -12.33 1.11
N HIS A 61 -1.60 -11.44 1.14
CA HIS A 61 -0.23 -11.74 0.70
C HIS A 61 0.75 -12.02 1.85
N GLY A 62 0.32 -11.93 3.11
CA GLY A 62 1.16 -12.15 4.29
C GLY A 62 2.15 -11.01 4.59
N GLY A 63 1.83 -9.78 4.14
CA GLY A 63 2.71 -8.61 4.20
C GLY A 63 3.81 -8.60 3.12
N LEU A 64 4.71 -7.63 3.18
CA LEU A 64 5.88 -7.60 2.29
C LEU A 64 6.83 -8.75 2.65
N ALA A 65 6.88 -9.78 1.81
CA ALA A 65 7.85 -10.87 1.95
C ALA A 65 9.27 -10.30 2.07
N LYS A 66 10.11 -10.88 2.95
CA LYS A 66 11.50 -10.43 3.17
C LYS A 66 12.30 -10.31 1.87
N GLY A 67 12.03 -11.17 0.89
CA GLY A 67 12.64 -11.10 -0.44
C GLY A 67 12.21 -9.85 -1.24
N THR A 68 10.94 -9.45 -1.13
CA THR A 68 10.41 -8.21 -1.72
C THR A 68 10.97 -6.99 -1.03
N LEU A 69 11.07 -6.98 0.31
CA LEU A 69 11.75 -5.92 1.06
C LEU A 69 13.21 -5.78 0.65
N ARG A 70 13.94 -6.90 0.54
CA ARG A 70 15.35 -6.90 0.12
C ARG A 70 15.55 -6.37 -1.30
N LYS A 71 14.63 -6.69 -2.23
CA LYS A 71 14.61 -6.14 -3.59
C LYS A 71 14.27 -4.64 -3.64
N LEU A 72 13.35 -4.18 -2.80
CA LEU A 72 13.03 -2.76 -2.63
C LEU A 72 14.23 -1.98 -2.05
N GLN A 73 14.92 -2.55 -1.06
CA GLN A 73 16.15 -1.98 -0.50
C GLN A 73 17.25 -1.86 -1.56
N SER A 74 17.50 -2.92 -2.34
CA SER A 74 18.52 -2.88 -3.39
C SER A 74 18.19 -1.90 -4.51
N SER A 75 16.91 -1.81 -4.91
CA SER A 75 16.48 -0.88 -5.97
C SER A 75 16.47 0.58 -5.51
N THR A 76 16.16 0.83 -4.24
CA THR A 76 16.23 2.18 -3.64
C THR A 76 17.67 2.66 -3.55
N SER A 77 18.63 1.79 -3.20
CA SER A 77 20.05 2.15 -3.18
C SER A 77 20.57 2.55 -4.56
N GLU A 78 20.20 1.81 -5.61
CA GLU A 78 20.59 2.12 -7.00
C GLU A 78 19.95 3.42 -7.52
N ASP A 79 18.67 3.69 -7.20
CA ASP A 79 17.99 4.92 -7.61
C ASP A 79 18.58 6.17 -6.94
N LEU A 80 18.88 6.09 -5.64
CA LEU A 80 19.51 7.20 -4.91
C LEU A 80 20.94 7.49 -5.42
N LEU A 81 21.70 6.45 -5.78
CA LEU A 81 23.03 6.58 -6.40
C LEU A 81 22.94 7.17 -7.82
N SER A 82 21.95 6.75 -8.62
CA SER A 82 21.69 7.27 -9.97
C SER A 82 21.24 8.73 -9.93
N ARG A 83 20.38 9.10 -8.97
CA ARG A 83 19.87 10.45 -8.80
C ARG A 83 20.94 11.41 -8.27
N SER A 84 21.89 10.94 -7.46
CA SER A 84 23.06 11.70 -7.04
C SER A 84 24.04 11.99 -8.19
N ARG A 85 24.12 11.11 -9.21
CA ARG A 85 24.93 11.33 -10.41
C ARG A 85 24.29 12.28 -11.42
N ARG A 86 22.98 12.55 -11.31
CA ARG A 86 22.23 13.48 -12.17
C ARG A 86 22.08 14.88 -11.57
N ARG A 87 23.06 15.38 -10.81
CA ARG A 87 23.13 16.83 -10.54
C ARG A 87 23.45 17.53 -11.86
N PRO A 88 22.56 18.39 -12.41
CA PRO A 88 22.87 19.10 -13.62
C PRO A 88 24.00 20.10 -13.31
N VAL A 89 25.11 19.99 -14.03
CA VAL A 89 26.12 21.04 -14.09
C VAL A 89 25.43 22.27 -14.69
N ARG A 90 25.35 23.36 -13.94
CA ARG A 90 24.84 24.64 -14.42
C ARG A 90 25.92 25.26 -15.33
N GLN A 91 26.01 24.80 -16.58
CA GLN A 91 26.74 25.54 -17.61
C GLN A 91 25.86 26.71 -18.06
N GLY A 92 26.18 27.90 -17.54
CA GLY A 92 25.72 29.17 -18.08
C GLY A 92 26.95 29.99 -18.42
N GLY A 93 27.46 29.81 -19.63
CA GLY A 93 28.52 30.64 -20.21
C GLY A 93 27.94 31.92 -20.83
N THR A 94 28.69 33.00 -20.62
CA THR A 94 29.02 34.06 -21.60
C THR A 94 27.89 34.66 -22.44
N ALA A 95 27.52 35.89 -22.09
CA ALA A 95 27.42 37.03 -23.01
C ALA A 95 27.59 38.32 -22.20
#